data_AF-A0A9X3IPN7-F1
#
_entry.id   AF-A0A9X3IPN7-F1
#
_cell.length_a   1.000
_cell.length_b   1.000
_cell.length_c   1.000
_cell.angle_alpha   90.00
_cell.angle_beta   90.00
_cell.angle_gamma   90.00
#
_symmetry.space_group_name_H-M   'P 1'
#
loop_
_entity.id
_entity.type
_entity.pdbx_description
1 polymer ?
#
loop_
_entity_poly.entity_id
_entity_poly.type
_entity_poly.pdbx_seq_one_letter_code
_entity_poly.pdbx_strand_id
1 'polypeptide(L)' 'MNYDVMIANMEAERNKANDDLQYYRRFTAPMHNGFTRKQTIRQLTNRKRMLDARIRRLIEQRETSK' A
#
# COMPACT_ATOMS: atom_id res chain seq x y z
N MET A 1 22.21 6.72 1.79
CA MET A 1 20.98 5.91 1.68
C MET A 1 20.64 5.76 0.21
N ASN A 2 20.32 4.56 -0.28
CA ASN A 2 19.84 4.39 -1.66
C ASN A 2 18.32 4.60 -1.69
N TYR A 3 17.91 5.85 -1.84
CA TYR A 3 16.49 6.23 -1.85
C TYR A 3 15.72 5.60 -3.01
N ASP A 4 16.36 5.36 -4.16
CA ASP A 4 15.68 4.77 -5.32
C ASP A 4 15.25 3.32 -5.07
N VAL A 5 16.11 2.51 -4.43
CA VAL A 5 15.74 1.14 -4.00
C VAL A 5 14.62 1.17 -2.95
N MET A 6 14.69 2.10 -2.00
CA MET A 6 13.65 2.24 -0.97
C MET A 6 12.30 2.64 -1.57
N ILE A 7 12.29 3.58 -2.52
CA ILE A 7 11.08 4.02 -3.24
C ILE A 7 10.50 2.86 -4.04
N ALA A 8 11.32 2.15 -4.83
CA ALA A 8 10.87 1.02 -5.65
C ALA A 8 10.23 -0.10 -4.81
N ASN A 9 10.83 -0.43 -3.67
CA ASN A 9 10.26 -1.41 -2.74
C ASN A 9 8.90 -0.97 -2.18
N MET A 10 8.78 0.30 -1.80
CA MET A 10 7.52 0.84 -1.28
C MET A 10 6.43 0.90 -2.37
N GLU A 11 6.80 1.21 -3.61
CA GLU A 11 5.89 1.16 -4.76
C GLU A 11 5.38 -0.26 -5.03
N ALA A 12 6.26 -1.26 -4.97
CA ALA A 12 5.88 -2.66 -5.13
C ALA A 12 4.88 -3.11 -4.05
N GLU A 13 5.15 -2.79 -2.77
CA GLU A 13 4.20 -3.07 -1.68
C GLU A 13 2.86 -2.35 -1.86
N ARG A 14 2.91 -1.10 -2.34
CA ARG A 14 1.74 -0.26 -2.56
C ARG A 14 0.86 -0.81 -3.68
N ASN A 15 1.49 -1.31 -4.76
CA ASN A 15 0.80 -1.98 -5.86
C ASN A 15 0.16 -3.29 -5.39
N LYS A 16 0.88 -4.12 -4.64
CA LYS A 16 0.32 -5.35 -4.05
C LYS A 16 -0.91 -5.06 -3.18
N ALA A 17 -0.84 -4.08 -2.29
CA ALA A 17 -1.98 -3.69 -1.45
C ALA A 17 -3.18 -3.18 -2.28
N ASN A 18 -2.92 -2.56 -3.44
CA ASN A 18 -3.95 -2.10 -4.35
C ASN A 18 -4.60 -3.26 -5.13
N ASP A 19 -3.81 -4.24 -5.56
CA ASP A 19 -4.31 -5.44 -6.25
C ASP A 19 -5.16 -6.29 -5.30
N ASP A 20 -4.70 -6.50 -4.07
CA ASP A 20 -5.47 -7.14 -3.01
C ASP A 20 -6.79 -6.38 -2.77
N LEU A 21 -6.75 -5.04 -2.70
CA LEU A 21 -7.94 -4.23 -2.51
C LEU A 21 -8.96 -4.41 -3.65
N GLN A 22 -8.49 -4.49 -4.89
CA GLN A 22 -9.36 -4.78 -6.04
C GLN A 22 -9.93 -6.19 -5.96
N TYR A 23 -9.12 -7.17 -5.57
CA TYR A 23 -9.56 -8.55 -5.36
C TYR A 23 -10.68 -8.64 -4.32
N TYR A 24 -10.47 -8.08 -3.12
CA TYR A 24 -11.49 -8.05 -2.07
C TYR A 24 -12.74 -7.26 -2.46
N ARG A 25 -12.62 -6.24 -3.32
CA ARG A 25 -13.77 -5.51 -3.84
C ARG A 25 -14.57 -6.31 -4.87
N ARG A 26 -13.94 -7.15 -5.68
CA ARG A 26 -14.60 -7.83 -6.81
C ARG A 26 -14.99 -9.27 -6.53
N PHE A 27 -14.17 -10.01 -5.78
CA PHE A 27 -14.21 -11.48 -5.81
C PHE A 27 -14.43 -12.16 -4.46
N THR A 28 -14.40 -11.44 -3.33
CA THR A 28 -14.60 -12.06 -2.01
C THR A 28 -16.03 -11.92 -1.49
N ALA A 29 -16.52 -12.99 -0.85
CA ALA A 29 -17.77 -12.99 -0.08
C ALA A 29 -17.70 -12.02 1.12
N PRO A 30 -18.83 -11.66 1.75
CA PRO A 30 -18.86 -10.73 2.90
C PRO A 30 -17.97 -11.13 4.08
N MET A 31 -17.69 -12.42 4.25
CA MET A 31 -16.70 -12.95 5.21
C MET A 31 -15.63 -13.77 4.47
N HIS A 32 -14.37 -13.52 4.78
CA HIS A 32 -13.23 -14.27 4.27
C HIS A 32 -12.20 -14.44 5.40
N ASN A 33 -11.80 -15.69 5.67
CA ASN A 33 -10.80 -16.03 6.70
C ASN A 33 -11.04 -15.40 8.09
N GLY A 34 -12.29 -15.41 8.57
CA GLY A 34 -12.64 -14.89 9.91
C GLY A 34 -12.69 -13.36 10.02
N PHE A 35 -12.32 -12.61 8.98
CA PHE A 35 -12.49 -11.17 8.90
C PHE A 35 -13.65 -10.79 7.99
N THR A 36 -14.34 -9.70 8.32
CA THR A 36 -15.32 -9.15 7.38
C THR A 36 -14.59 -8.53 6.19
N ARG A 37 -15.11 -8.74 4.99
CA ARG A 37 -14.62 -8.08 3.75
C ARG A 37 -14.45 -6.58 3.93
N LYS A 38 -15.36 -5.93 4.66
CA LYS A 38 -15.29 -4.49 4.97
C LYS A 38 -14.06 -4.13 5.80
N GLN A 39 -13.71 -4.93 6.81
CA GLN A 39 -12.51 -4.71 7.61
C GLN A 39 -11.25 -4.87 6.76
N THR A 40 -11.16 -5.92 5.94
CA THR A 40 -9.99 -6.15 5.07
C THR A 40 -9.81 -5.03 4.06
N ILE A 41 -10.89 -4.60 3.40
CA ILE A 41 -10.88 -3.43 2.50
C ILE A 41 -10.39 -2.18 3.21
N ARG A 42 -10.82 -1.94 4.46
CA ARG A 42 -10.37 -0.79 5.26
C ARG A 42 -8.89 -0.87 5.59
N GLN A 43 -8.40 -2.04 6.01
CA GLN A 43 -6.99 -2.26 6.30
C GLN A 43 -6.10 -2.04 5.07
N LEU A 44 -6.46 -2.63 3.93
CA LEU A 44 -5.74 -2.46 2.66
C LEU A 44 -5.75 -1.01 2.18
N THR A 45 -6.89 -0.32 2.32
CA THR A 45 -7.00 1.12 1.99
C THR A 45 -6.07 1.96 2.86
N ASN A 46 -6.03 1.70 4.17
CA ASN A 46 -5.16 2.41 5.10
C ASN A 46 -3.67 2.10 4.83
N ARG A 47 -3.33 0.84 4.54
CA ARG A 47 -1.98 0.42 4.16
C ARG A 47 -1.52 1.15 2.91
N LYS A 48 -2.35 1.21 1.87
CA LYS A 48 -2.07 1.97 0.64
C LYS A 48 -1.79 3.44 0.92
N ARG A 49 -2.64 4.12 1.71
CA ARG A 49 -2.44 5.53 2.09
C ARG A 49 -1.14 5.77 2.85
N MET A 50 -0.77 4.86 3.76
CA MET A 50 0.47 4.96 4.52
C MET A 50 1.70 4.80 3.60
N LEU A 51 1.65 3.84 2.68
CA LEU A 51 2.72 3.64 1.69
C LEU A 51 2.85 4.84 0.74
N ASP A 52 1.74 5.40 0.25
CA ASP A 52 1.74 6.62 -0.57
C ASP A 52 2.41 7.79 0.18
N ALA A 53 2.10 7.99 1.46
CA ALA A 53 2.71 9.03 2.28
C ALA A 53 4.22 8.78 2.51
N ARG A 54 4.62 7.52 2.68
CA ARG A 54 6.02 7.15 2.87
C ARG A 54 6.85 7.34 1.60
N ILE A 55 6.30 6.98 0.43
CA ILE A 55 6.93 7.23 -0.87
C ILE A 55 7.18 8.73 -1.06
N ARG A 56 6.16 9.57 -0.79
CA ARG A 56 6.31 11.04 -0.87
C ARG A 56 7.44 11.55 0.00
N ARG A 57 7.49 11.14 1.27
CA ARG A 57 8.58 11.53 2.19
C ARG A 57 9.95 11.07 1.70
N LEU A 58 10.06 9.87 1.14
CA LEU A 58 11.34 9.37 0.60
C LEU A 58 11.78 10.18 -0.64
N ILE A 59 10.83 10.59 -1.48
CA ILE A 59 11.11 11.47 -2.63
C ILE A 59 11.61 12.84 -2.14
N GLU A 60 10.91 13.45 -1.18
CA GLU A 60 11.32 14.72 -0.56
C GLU A 60 12.73 14.62 0.04
N GLN A 61 13.00 13.57 0.83
CA GLN A 61 14.32 13.34 1.43
C GLN A 61 15.42 13.13 0.38
N ARG A 62 15.12 12.45 -0.73
CA ARG A 62 16.06 12.27 -1.84
C ARG A 62 16.39 13.61 -2.50
N GLU A 63 15.39 14.46 -2.69
CA GLU A 63 15.58 15.80 -3.28
C GLU A 63 16.36 16.74 -2.37
N THR A 64 16.14 16.71 -1.05
CA THR A 64 16.90 17.52 -0.10
C THR A 64 18.33 17.02 0.15
N SER A 65 18.61 15.75 -0.19
CA SER A 65 19.94 15.14 -0.01
C SER A 65 20.84 15.29 -1.24
N LYS A 66 20.33 15.86 -2.34
CA LYS A 66 21.08 16.18 -3.56
C LYS A 66 21.64 17.59 -3.46
#